data_AF-A0A3D8YG01-F1
#
_entry.id   AF-A0A3D8YG01-F1
#
_cell.length_a   1.000
_cell.length_b   1.000
_cell.length_c   1.000
_cell.angle_alpha   90.00
_cell.angle_beta   90.00
_cell.angle_gamma   90.00
#
_symmetry.space_group_name_H-M   'P 1'
#
loop_
_entity.id
_entity.type
_entity.pdbx_description
1 polymer ?
#
loop_
_entity_poly.entity_id
_entity_poly.type
_entity_poly.pdbx_seq_one_letter_code
_entity_poly.pdbx_strand_id
1 'polypeptide(L)'
;MKELDFKSSSFQTFDKFEYTVTSIGFIRKKVVVNHHVALKVSVASNIYHADNEIDLLLEDGTKIGSLCTKPSNNLLDRSKLTENKYIAYLSDVDIDVFLVKELVMKSSYAVIHEDYLDLYYNKYFKTASIWGNYSHDTRHSLSSKQLNIPSITLIPDLKHSSNFHRSNSLKALLQPYCFERFLKKYHQIELLYDLEVVDRIKALKNDLIGIAGIMSDLGSNELNRLKLVLKGRITDYSAIATIAYKSTEYYAISETLFHVFSKTGDPMKSNEAEFESFMKLPSFSETDIRTLRKKITTTTYEHFIIDLISYWIYRIRSSIAHQRIGEYILTENEEDFILNFAEPLIDEVLIQIYKKQ
;
A
#
# COMPACT_ATOMS: atom_id res chain seq x y z
N MET A 1 -26.75 20.06 18.07
CA MET A 1 -26.79 20.37 16.63
C MET A 1 -27.85 21.45 16.46
N LYS A 2 -27.44 22.73 16.50
CA LYS A 2 -28.37 23.87 16.43
C LYS A 2 -28.80 24.05 14.96
N GLU A 3 -30.10 24.05 14.70
CA GLU A 3 -30.65 24.60 13.46
C GLU A 3 -30.25 26.08 13.38
N LEU A 4 -29.55 26.45 12.31
CA LEU A 4 -29.14 27.82 12.05
C LEU A 4 -30.22 28.48 11.21
N ASP A 5 -30.96 29.39 11.83
CA ASP A 5 -31.93 30.28 11.18
C ASP A 5 -31.16 31.37 10.41
N PHE A 6 -30.86 31.11 9.13
CA PHE A 6 -30.26 32.08 8.20
C PHE A 6 -31.34 33.08 7.73
N LYS A 7 -31.88 33.88 8.65
CA LYS A 7 -32.73 35.02 8.28
C LYS A 7 -31.88 36.29 8.18
N SER A 8 -31.71 36.73 6.94
CA SER A 8 -31.50 38.13 6.52
C SER A 8 -30.51 38.97 7.32
N SER A 9 -29.30 38.46 7.58
CA SER A 9 -28.15 39.32 7.83
C SER A 9 -27.48 39.59 6.48
N SER A 10 -27.46 40.85 6.09
CA SER A 10 -26.66 41.32 4.97
C SER A 10 -25.21 40.87 5.17
N PHE A 11 -24.73 39.96 4.32
CA PHE A 11 -23.30 39.76 4.20
C PHE A 11 -22.71 41.11 3.83
N GLN A 12 -21.90 41.68 4.73
CA GLN A 12 -21.06 42.81 4.38
C GLN A 12 -20.30 42.40 3.13
N THR A 13 -20.49 43.13 2.04
CA THR A 13 -19.62 43.10 0.87
C THR A 13 -18.23 43.44 1.36
N PHE A 14 -17.40 42.41 1.58
CA PHE A 14 -16.00 42.60 1.87
C PHE A 14 -15.33 42.95 0.55
N ASP A 15 -14.99 44.24 0.38
CA ASP A 15 -14.35 44.87 -0.79
C ASP A 15 -12.97 44.30 -1.21
N LYS A 16 -12.69 43.00 -0.98
CA LYS A 16 -11.37 42.40 -1.28
C LYS A 16 -11.39 40.98 -1.87
N PHE A 17 -12.55 40.43 -2.22
CA PHE A 17 -12.64 39.22 -3.02
C PHE A 17 -13.36 39.54 -4.33
N GLU A 18 -12.81 39.13 -5.47
CA GLU A 18 -13.40 39.35 -6.80
C GLU A 18 -14.69 38.52 -7.03
N TYR A 19 -15.08 37.67 -6.06
CA TYR A 19 -16.23 36.77 -6.17
C TYR A 19 -17.32 37.17 -5.18
N THR A 20 -18.51 37.45 -5.70
CA THR A 20 -19.70 37.74 -4.91
C THR A 20 -20.48 36.45 -4.69
N VAL A 21 -20.81 36.15 -3.43
CA VAL A 21 -21.78 35.09 -3.12
C VAL A 21 -23.17 35.64 -3.43
N THR A 22 -23.77 35.16 -4.52
CA THR A 22 -25.08 35.62 -5.02
C THR A 22 -26.23 34.76 -4.51
N SER A 23 -25.98 33.49 -4.17
CA SER A 23 -26.98 32.60 -3.58
C SER A 23 -26.35 31.66 -2.55
N ILE A 24 -27.08 31.44 -1.45
CA ILE A 24 -26.76 30.44 -0.42
C ILE A 24 -28.02 29.63 -0.16
N GLY A 25 -27.88 28.30 -0.15
CA GLY A 25 -28.96 27.37 0.12
C GLY A 25 -28.47 26.09 0.78
N PHE A 26 -29.37 25.11 0.91
CA PHE A 26 -29.05 23.80 1.44
C PHE A 26 -29.68 22.69 0.62
N ILE A 27 -28.88 21.73 0.17
CA ILE A 27 -29.34 20.49 -0.47
C ILE A 27 -28.68 19.32 0.25
N ARG A 28 -29.46 18.32 0.68
CA ARG A 28 -28.96 17.10 1.35
C ARG A 28 -28.02 17.39 2.55
N LYS A 29 -28.34 18.41 3.35
CA LYS A 29 -27.51 18.90 4.49
C LYS A 29 -26.13 19.44 4.07
N LYS A 30 -25.94 19.77 2.80
CA LYS A 30 -24.74 20.46 2.28
C LYS A 30 -25.10 21.89 1.93
N VAL A 31 -24.17 22.79 2.17
CA VAL A 31 -24.29 24.19 1.76
C VAL A 31 -24.18 24.24 0.24
N VAL A 32 -25.10 24.98 -0.38
CA VAL A 32 -25.05 25.34 -1.79
C VAL A 32 -24.62 26.80 -1.86
N VAL A 33 -23.61 27.11 -2.66
CA VAL A 33 -23.13 28.48 -2.90
C VAL A 33 -23.11 28.71 -4.40
N ASN A 34 -23.79 29.75 -4.88
CA ASN A 34 -23.88 30.07 -6.31
C ASN A 34 -24.29 28.86 -7.18
N HIS A 35 -25.32 28.12 -6.75
CA HIS A 35 -25.80 26.89 -7.42
C HIS A 35 -24.81 25.72 -7.46
N HIS A 36 -23.74 25.75 -6.66
CA HIS A 36 -22.76 24.68 -6.59
C HIS A 36 -22.64 24.10 -5.19
N VAL A 37 -22.33 22.80 -5.13
CA VAL A 37 -22.12 22.03 -3.90
C VAL A 37 -20.72 21.46 -3.90
N ALA A 38 -19.94 21.79 -2.87
CA ALA A 38 -18.62 21.22 -2.67
C ALA A 38 -18.71 19.88 -1.92
N LEU A 39 -18.17 18.84 -2.55
CA LEU A 39 -18.08 17.49 -2.02
C LEU A 39 -16.63 17.17 -1.68
N LYS A 40 -16.35 16.99 -0.39
CA LYS A 40 -15.00 16.68 0.10
C LYS A 40 -14.46 15.42 -0.58
N VAL A 41 -13.25 15.52 -1.11
CA VAL A 41 -12.48 14.41 -1.66
C VAL A 41 -11.52 13.92 -0.57
N SER A 42 -11.61 12.63 -0.26
CA SER A 42 -10.81 11.99 0.78
C SER A 42 -9.38 11.72 0.30
N VAL A 43 -9.25 11.23 -0.94
CA VAL A 43 -7.97 10.93 -1.59
C VAL A 43 -8.07 11.34 -3.05
N ALA A 44 -7.04 11.99 -3.57
CA ALA A 44 -6.87 12.27 -4.99
C ALA A 44 -5.47 11.82 -5.44
N SER A 45 -5.37 11.38 -6.69
CA SER A 45 -4.10 10.98 -7.28
C SER A 45 -3.11 12.15 -7.36
N ASN A 46 -1.83 11.83 -7.16
CA ASN A 46 -0.72 12.78 -7.27
C ASN A 46 -0.35 13.15 -8.72
N ILE A 47 -1.04 12.57 -9.71
CA ILE A 47 -0.92 12.99 -11.12
C ILE A 47 -1.48 14.39 -11.35
N TYR A 48 -2.41 14.83 -10.50
CA TYR A 48 -2.98 16.15 -10.58
C TYR A 48 -2.01 17.15 -9.95
N HIS A 49 -1.66 18.20 -10.71
CA HIS A 49 -0.89 19.30 -10.13
C HIS A 49 -1.68 19.94 -9.00
N ALA A 50 -1.00 20.10 -7.86
CA ALA A 50 -1.50 20.94 -6.80
C ALA A 50 -1.80 22.34 -7.37
N ASP A 51 -2.89 22.95 -6.92
CA ASP A 51 -3.42 24.22 -7.41
C ASP A 51 -4.13 24.18 -8.77
N ASN A 52 -4.33 23.02 -9.39
CA ASN A 52 -5.19 22.94 -10.57
C ASN A 52 -6.68 22.78 -10.19
N GLU A 53 -7.52 23.45 -10.97
CA GLU A 53 -8.93 23.13 -11.11
C GLU A 53 -9.09 22.31 -12.38
N ILE A 54 -9.83 21.21 -12.29
CA ILE A 54 -10.01 20.25 -13.38
C ILE A 54 -11.50 20.12 -13.66
N ASP A 55 -11.91 20.41 -14.88
CA ASP A 55 -13.32 20.33 -15.26
C ASP A 55 -13.83 18.89 -15.19
N LEU A 56 -15.01 18.71 -14.62
CA LEU A 56 -15.75 17.45 -14.61
C LEU A 56 -16.82 17.54 -15.71
N LEU A 57 -16.64 16.72 -16.75
CA LEU A 57 -17.48 16.72 -17.94
C LEU A 57 -18.25 15.40 -18.04
N LEU A 58 -19.49 15.47 -18.54
CA LEU A 58 -20.23 14.30 -19.03
C LEU A 58 -19.68 13.83 -20.38
N GLU A 59 -20.12 12.67 -20.84
CA GLU A 59 -19.71 12.08 -22.13
C GLU A 59 -20.06 12.96 -23.34
N ASP A 60 -21.12 13.77 -23.23
CA ASP A 60 -21.52 14.74 -24.26
C ASP A 60 -20.73 16.06 -24.21
N GLY A 61 -19.76 16.18 -23.30
CA GLY A 61 -18.94 17.38 -23.09
C GLY A 61 -19.57 18.41 -22.14
N THR A 62 -20.76 18.17 -21.61
CA THR A 62 -21.41 19.08 -20.66
C THR A 62 -20.61 19.17 -19.37
N LYS A 63 -20.19 20.38 -18.97
CA LYS A 63 -19.52 20.61 -17.69
C LYS A 63 -20.53 20.56 -16.55
N ILE A 64 -20.31 19.66 -15.59
CA ILE A 64 -21.16 19.50 -14.40
C ILE A 64 -20.51 20.04 -13.14
N GLY A 65 -19.23 20.40 -13.20
CA GLY A 65 -18.48 20.89 -12.05
C GLY A 65 -16.98 20.91 -12.29
N SER A 66 -16.22 21.01 -11.21
CA SER A 66 -14.76 20.91 -11.23
C SER A 66 -14.21 20.21 -10.01
N LEU A 67 -13.10 19.47 -10.18
CA LEU A 67 -12.25 18.99 -9.10
C LEU A 67 -11.23 20.09 -8.73
N CYS A 68 -11.36 20.62 -7.52
CA CYS A 68 -10.44 21.57 -6.91
C CYS A 68 -9.42 20.81 -6.06
N THR A 69 -8.17 20.73 -6.53
CA THR A 69 -7.10 20.04 -5.82
C THR A 69 -6.50 20.89 -4.70
N LYS A 70 -6.13 20.22 -3.61
CA LYS A 70 -5.47 20.85 -2.47
C LYS A 70 -4.08 21.41 -2.83
N PRO A 71 -3.79 22.70 -2.53
CA PRO A 71 -2.46 23.29 -2.65
C PRO A 71 -1.41 22.53 -1.83
N SER A 72 -0.18 22.45 -2.35
CA SER A 72 0.91 21.74 -1.64
C SER A 72 1.28 22.39 -0.30
N ASN A 73 1.12 23.71 -0.18
CA ASN A 73 1.33 24.47 1.04
C ASN A 73 0.02 24.75 1.81
N ASN A 74 -1.10 24.18 1.36
CA ASN A 74 -2.46 24.45 1.82
C ASN A 74 -2.96 25.90 1.62
N LEU A 75 -2.17 26.79 1.04
CA LEU A 75 -2.49 28.21 0.89
C LEU A 75 -2.98 28.50 -0.52
N LEU A 76 -4.18 29.06 -0.63
CA LEU A 76 -4.72 29.53 -1.90
C LEU A 76 -4.13 30.90 -2.24
N ASP A 77 -3.55 30.97 -3.44
CA ASP A 77 -3.15 32.24 -4.05
C ASP A 77 -4.41 33.02 -4.48
N ARG A 78 -4.63 34.18 -3.85
CA ARG A 78 -5.77 35.06 -4.15
C ARG A 78 -5.84 35.47 -5.62
N SER A 79 -4.68 35.60 -6.28
CA SER A 79 -4.61 36.01 -7.69
C SER A 79 -5.02 34.90 -8.68
N LYS A 80 -5.12 33.65 -8.21
CA LYS A 80 -5.48 32.46 -9.01
C LYS A 80 -6.69 31.73 -8.44
N LEU A 81 -7.42 32.39 -7.55
CA LEU A 81 -8.61 31.86 -6.93
C LEU A 81 -9.72 31.88 -7.98
N THR A 82 -10.30 30.73 -8.28
CA THR A 82 -11.49 30.62 -9.11
C THR A 82 -12.73 30.56 -8.23
N GLU A 83 -13.92 30.75 -8.81
CA GLU A 83 -15.18 30.62 -8.09
C GLU A 83 -15.31 29.25 -7.40
N ASN A 84 -15.00 28.16 -8.11
CA ASN A 84 -15.09 26.81 -7.55
C ASN A 84 -14.10 26.58 -6.40
N LYS A 85 -12.87 27.11 -6.49
CA LYS A 85 -11.92 27.05 -5.36
C LYS A 85 -12.38 27.88 -4.17
N TYR A 86 -13.02 29.02 -4.41
CA TYR A 86 -13.60 29.82 -3.34
C TYR A 86 -14.74 29.07 -2.64
N ILE A 87 -15.62 28.42 -3.40
CA ILE A 87 -16.70 27.58 -2.85
C ILE A 87 -16.15 26.37 -2.07
N ALA A 88 -15.08 25.74 -2.57
CA ALA A 88 -14.37 24.69 -1.87
C ALA A 88 -13.76 25.19 -0.54
N TYR A 89 -13.12 26.37 -0.56
CA TYR A 89 -12.60 27.03 0.65
C TYR A 89 -13.70 27.29 1.67
N LEU A 90 -14.86 27.84 1.25
CA LEU A 90 -15.99 28.11 2.14
C LEU A 90 -16.50 26.84 2.86
N SER A 91 -16.24 25.65 2.31
CA SER A 91 -16.63 24.38 2.92
C SER A 91 -15.64 23.88 4.00
N ASP A 92 -14.44 24.45 4.08
CA ASP A 92 -13.39 24.12 5.06
C ASP A 92 -13.30 25.12 6.23
N VAL A 93 -13.92 26.29 6.08
CA VAL A 93 -13.76 27.43 7.00
C VAL A 93 -14.77 27.35 8.13
N ASP A 94 -14.25 27.32 9.35
CA ASP A 94 -15.05 27.60 10.53
C ASP A 94 -15.38 29.10 10.58
N ILE A 95 -16.63 29.43 10.92
CA ILE A 95 -17.14 30.82 10.96
C ILE A 95 -16.21 31.73 11.80
N ASP A 96 -15.62 31.18 12.87
CA ASP A 96 -14.72 31.90 13.78
C ASP A 96 -13.32 32.18 13.18
N VAL A 97 -12.94 31.46 12.12
CA VAL A 97 -11.62 31.54 11.45
C VAL A 97 -11.68 32.32 10.13
N PHE A 98 -12.89 32.63 9.63
CA PHE A 98 -13.10 33.41 8.41
C PHE A 98 -12.44 34.81 8.45
N LEU A 99 -12.08 35.29 9.64
CA LEU A 99 -11.40 36.58 9.87
C LEU A 99 -9.86 36.55 9.64
N VAL A 100 -9.26 35.39 9.34
CA VAL A 100 -7.81 35.26 9.15
C VAL A 100 -7.39 35.65 7.72
N LYS A 101 -6.23 36.33 7.58
CA LYS A 101 -5.70 36.84 6.29
C LYS A 101 -5.38 35.74 5.26
N GLU A 102 -5.18 34.50 5.69
CA GLU A 102 -4.72 33.40 4.83
C GLU A 102 -5.87 32.49 4.42
N LEU A 103 -6.00 32.24 3.11
CA LEU A 103 -6.98 31.33 2.56
C LEU A 103 -6.42 29.90 2.61
N VAL A 104 -6.78 29.15 3.65
CA VAL A 104 -6.29 27.78 3.83
C VAL A 104 -7.34 26.77 3.34
N MET A 105 -6.97 25.94 2.36
CA MET A 105 -7.79 24.79 1.95
C MET A 105 -7.21 23.51 2.55
N LYS A 106 -7.97 22.88 3.45
CA LYS A 106 -7.54 21.71 4.22
C LYS A 106 -7.66 20.42 3.40
N SER A 107 -8.60 20.36 2.45
CA SER A 107 -8.91 19.17 1.65
C SER A 107 -9.06 19.49 0.16
N SER A 108 -9.05 18.46 -0.70
CA SER A 108 -9.51 18.60 -2.09
C SER A 108 -11.04 18.50 -2.13
N TYR A 109 -11.68 19.06 -3.16
CA TYR A 109 -13.14 19.09 -3.31
C TYR A 109 -13.56 18.86 -4.76
N ALA A 110 -14.62 18.08 -4.98
CA ALA A 110 -15.37 18.11 -6.22
C ALA A 110 -16.53 19.09 -6.05
N VAL A 111 -16.53 20.19 -6.81
CA VAL A 111 -17.57 21.23 -6.78
C VAL A 111 -18.51 20.96 -7.93
N ILE A 112 -19.75 20.57 -7.63
CA ILE A 112 -20.74 20.09 -8.59
C ILE A 112 -21.91 21.07 -8.64
N HIS A 113 -22.37 21.42 -9.83
CA HIS A 113 -23.57 22.23 -10.00
C HIS A 113 -24.80 21.46 -9.51
N GLU A 114 -25.71 22.14 -8.80
CA GLU A 114 -26.82 21.53 -8.07
C GLU A 114 -27.74 20.69 -8.96
N ASP A 115 -27.99 21.13 -10.18
CA ASP A 115 -28.79 20.41 -11.20
C ASP A 115 -28.25 19.00 -11.51
N TYR A 116 -26.96 18.78 -11.34
CA TYR A 116 -26.30 17.50 -11.63
C TYR A 116 -25.95 16.70 -10.36
N LEU A 117 -26.28 17.23 -9.17
CA LEU A 117 -25.87 16.62 -7.91
C LEU A 117 -26.46 15.22 -7.71
N ASP A 118 -27.74 15.03 -8.05
CA ASP A 118 -28.42 13.74 -7.95
C ASP A 118 -27.82 12.72 -8.94
N LEU A 119 -27.54 13.17 -10.16
CA LEU A 119 -26.86 12.36 -11.19
C LEU A 119 -25.47 11.93 -10.69
N TYR A 120 -24.71 12.87 -10.14
CA TYR A 120 -23.38 12.63 -9.60
C TYR A 120 -23.40 11.59 -8.47
N TYR A 121 -24.26 11.77 -7.46
CA TYR A 121 -24.38 10.81 -6.35
C TYR A 121 -24.75 9.40 -6.81
N ASN A 122 -25.70 9.30 -7.74
CA ASN A 122 -26.26 8.01 -8.12
C ASN A 122 -25.38 7.24 -9.10
N LYS A 123 -24.66 7.93 -10.00
CA LYS A 123 -23.88 7.28 -11.07
C LYS A 123 -22.36 7.37 -10.91
N TYR A 124 -21.84 8.46 -10.34
CA TYR A 124 -20.41 8.80 -10.44
C TYR A 124 -19.67 8.80 -9.09
N PHE A 125 -20.35 9.13 -7.99
CA PHE A 125 -19.74 9.35 -6.68
C PHE A 125 -18.93 8.17 -6.16
N LYS A 126 -19.43 6.93 -6.31
CA LYS A 126 -18.75 5.71 -5.84
C LYS A 126 -17.68 5.19 -6.80
N THR A 127 -17.73 5.59 -8.07
CA THR A 127 -16.86 5.10 -9.14
C THR A 127 -15.78 6.09 -9.53
N ALA A 128 -15.72 7.26 -8.88
CA ALA A 128 -14.74 8.32 -9.12
C ALA A 128 -13.28 7.83 -9.06
N SER A 129 -12.98 6.78 -8.30
CA SER A 129 -11.65 6.19 -8.24
C SER A 129 -11.21 5.55 -9.57
N ILE A 130 -12.15 5.14 -10.42
CA ILE A 130 -11.91 4.48 -11.69
C ILE A 130 -11.68 5.51 -12.80
N TRP A 131 -12.57 6.50 -12.93
CA TRP A 131 -12.57 7.44 -14.05
C TRP A 131 -11.91 8.78 -13.72
N GLY A 132 -11.96 9.20 -12.45
CA GLY A 132 -11.50 10.51 -11.98
C GLY A 132 -10.24 10.45 -11.12
N ASN A 133 -9.69 9.27 -10.82
CA ASN A 133 -8.52 9.10 -9.95
C ASN A 133 -8.62 9.81 -8.58
N TYR A 134 -9.84 9.91 -8.03
CA TYR A 134 -10.08 10.41 -6.67
C TYR A 134 -11.24 9.66 -6.02
N SER A 135 -11.35 9.74 -4.69
CA SER A 135 -12.42 9.09 -3.94
C SER A 135 -13.01 10.01 -2.88
N HIS A 136 -14.33 9.91 -2.71
CA HIS A 136 -15.05 10.51 -1.59
C HIS A 136 -15.12 9.60 -0.36
N ASP A 137 -14.66 8.35 -0.48
CA ASP A 137 -14.71 7.39 0.61
C ASP A 137 -13.67 7.73 1.67
N THR A 138 -14.14 8.09 2.86
CA THR A 138 -13.31 8.49 4.01
C THR A 138 -12.71 7.28 4.73
N ARG A 139 -13.11 6.05 4.40
CA ARG A 139 -12.57 4.83 5.02
C ARG A 139 -11.11 4.59 4.63
N HIS A 140 -10.72 5.06 3.45
CA HIS A 140 -9.35 5.01 2.98
C HIS A 140 -8.62 6.28 3.40
N SER A 141 -8.28 6.40 4.69
CA SER A 141 -7.23 7.34 5.04
C SER A 141 -5.92 6.75 4.50
N LEU A 142 -5.04 7.58 3.93
CA LEU A 142 -3.66 7.22 3.59
C LEU A 142 -2.84 6.98 4.89
N SER A 143 -3.41 6.28 5.87
CA SER A 143 -2.74 5.86 7.08
C SER A 143 -1.75 4.79 6.68
N SER A 144 -0.55 5.23 6.30
CA SER A 144 0.65 4.45 6.53
C SER A 144 0.84 4.43 8.04
N LYS A 145 0.35 3.40 8.74
CA LYS A 145 0.56 3.31 10.19
C LYS A 145 2.06 3.49 10.46
N GLN A 146 2.41 4.55 11.20
CA GLN A 146 3.81 4.88 11.46
C GLN A 146 4.30 4.04 12.64
N LEU A 147 5.39 3.32 12.43
CA LEU A 147 6.07 2.60 13.50
C LEU A 147 6.93 3.59 14.29
N ASN A 148 6.79 3.57 15.61
CA ASN A 148 7.69 4.31 16.49
C ASN A 148 9.01 3.51 16.62
N ILE A 149 9.98 3.84 15.77
CA ILE A 149 11.30 3.18 15.77
C ILE A 149 12.26 4.08 16.55
N PRO A 150 12.65 3.70 17.79
CA PRO A 150 13.45 4.58 18.66
C PRO A 150 14.91 4.70 18.21
N SER A 151 15.41 3.75 17.43
CA SER A 151 16.79 3.72 16.94
C SER A 151 16.91 2.89 15.67
N ILE A 152 17.88 3.23 14.81
CA ILE A 152 18.18 2.51 13.58
C ILE A 152 19.59 1.93 13.71
N THR A 153 19.74 0.63 13.51
CA THR A 153 21.03 -0.06 13.51
C THR A 153 21.69 0.08 12.13
N LEU A 154 22.94 0.54 12.09
CA LEU A 154 23.73 0.58 10.86
C LEU A 154 24.24 -0.83 10.54
N ILE A 155 24.01 -1.28 9.30
CA ILE A 155 24.47 -2.58 8.81
C ILE A 155 25.61 -2.34 7.82
N PRO A 156 26.85 -2.71 8.16
CA PRO A 156 27.99 -2.50 7.28
C PRO A 156 27.95 -3.44 6.07
N ASP A 157 28.66 -3.06 5.01
CA ASP A 157 28.99 -3.93 3.87
C ASP A 157 27.81 -4.48 3.05
N LEU A 158 26.65 -3.82 3.11
CA LEU A 158 25.53 -4.11 2.20
C LEU A 158 25.83 -3.58 0.80
N LYS A 159 25.71 -4.44 -0.21
CA LYS A 159 25.91 -4.04 -1.62
C LYS A 159 24.79 -4.56 -2.51
N HIS A 160 24.15 -3.64 -3.23
CA HIS A 160 23.21 -4.01 -4.29
C HIS A 160 23.92 -4.75 -5.43
N SER A 161 23.30 -5.81 -5.93
CA SER A 161 23.83 -6.60 -7.06
C SER A 161 23.80 -5.85 -8.40
N SER A 162 22.92 -4.84 -8.56
CA SER A 162 22.88 -3.99 -9.76
C SER A 162 22.20 -2.64 -9.51
N ASN A 163 22.28 -1.73 -10.49
CA ASN A 163 21.55 -0.45 -10.45
C ASN A 163 20.02 -0.63 -10.42
N PHE A 164 19.50 -1.72 -11.00
CA PHE A 164 18.08 -2.06 -10.92
C PHE A 164 17.66 -2.37 -9.48
N HIS A 165 18.46 -3.15 -8.75
CA HIS A 165 18.22 -3.42 -7.34
C HIS A 165 18.21 -2.12 -6.53
N ARG A 166 19.22 -1.25 -6.70
CA ARG A 166 19.27 0.06 -6.03
C ARG A 166 18.04 0.93 -6.33
N SER A 167 17.64 1.02 -7.60
CA SER A 167 16.44 1.78 -8.00
C SER A 167 15.19 1.22 -7.33
N ASN A 168 15.06 -0.11 -7.27
CA ASN A 168 13.90 -0.76 -6.67
C ASN A 168 13.88 -0.63 -5.14
N SER A 169 15.03 -0.63 -4.46
CA SER A 169 15.12 -0.31 -3.03
C SER A 169 14.66 1.12 -2.73
N LEU A 170 15.05 2.10 -3.56
CA LEU A 170 14.56 3.48 -3.43
C LEU A 170 13.05 3.58 -3.68
N LYS A 171 12.53 2.86 -4.69
CA LYS A 171 11.08 2.80 -4.94
C LYS A 171 10.33 2.22 -3.76
N ALA A 172 10.84 1.18 -3.12
CA ALA A 172 10.27 0.60 -1.91
C ALA A 172 10.23 1.63 -0.78
N LEU A 173 11.32 2.37 -0.54
CA LEU A 173 11.37 3.41 0.49
C LEU A 173 10.31 4.51 0.28
N LEU A 174 10.03 4.85 -0.98
CA LEU A 174 9.06 5.90 -1.33
C LEU A 174 7.60 5.42 -1.30
N GLN A 175 7.32 4.11 -1.13
CA GLN A 175 5.93 3.64 -1.05
C GLN A 175 5.35 3.91 0.35
N PRO A 176 4.23 4.66 0.44
CA PRO A 176 3.58 4.91 1.71
C PRO A 176 2.89 3.66 2.26
N TYR A 177 2.38 2.79 1.38
CA TYR A 177 1.59 1.62 1.75
C TYR A 177 2.46 0.38 1.96
N CYS A 178 2.25 -0.35 3.06
CA CYS A 178 3.09 -1.47 3.47
C CYS A 178 3.06 -2.65 2.50
N PHE A 179 1.91 -2.90 1.88
CA PHE A 179 1.72 -3.95 0.88
C PHE A 179 2.56 -3.68 -0.37
N GLU A 180 2.58 -2.43 -0.85
CA GLU A 180 3.43 -2.01 -1.96
C GLU A 180 4.91 -2.05 -1.60
N ARG A 181 5.28 -1.64 -0.38
CA ARG A 181 6.65 -1.80 0.13
C ARG A 181 7.09 -3.25 0.08
N PHE A 182 6.26 -4.15 0.60
CA PHE A 182 6.52 -5.58 0.57
C PHE A 182 6.72 -6.09 -0.86
N LEU A 183 5.84 -5.74 -1.80
CA LEU A 183 5.99 -6.14 -3.21
C LEU A 183 7.27 -5.60 -3.84
N LYS A 184 7.61 -4.33 -3.63
CA LYS A 184 8.88 -3.78 -4.15
C LYS A 184 10.10 -4.48 -3.53
N LYS A 185 10.06 -4.82 -2.23
CA LYS A 185 11.10 -5.63 -1.59
C LYS A 185 11.19 -7.04 -2.22
N TYR A 186 10.06 -7.68 -2.48
CA TYR A 186 10.01 -8.98 -3.15
C TYR A 186 10.59 -8.95 -4.56
N HIS A 187 10.26 -7.94 -5.37
CA HIS A 187 10.84 -7.79 -6.71
C HIS A 187 12.37 -7.70 -6.69
N GLN A 188 13.00 -7.27 -5.58
CA GLN A 188 14.45 -7.33 -5.46
C GLN A 188 14.97 -8.78 -5.41
N ILE A 189 14.21 -9.70 -4.81
CA ILE A 189 14.53 -11.13 -4.78
C ILE A 189 14.31 -11.75 -6.17
N GLU A 190 13.25 -11.36 -6.88
CA GLU A 190 13.01 -11.82 -8.26
C GLU A 190 14.15 -11.41 -9.21
N LEU A 191 14.62 -10.17 -9.11
CA LEU A 191 15.76 -9.70 -9.91
C LEU A 191 17.05 -10.49 -9.63
N LEU A 192 17.22 -10.99 -8.40
CA LEU A 192 18.35 -11.86 -8.06
C LEU A 192 18.22 -13.24 -8.67
N TYR A 193 17.00 -13.79 -8.73
CA TYR A 193 16.73 -15.00 -9.45
C TYR A 193 17.14 -14.85 -10.93
N ASP A 194 16.73 -13.78 -11.60
CA ASP A 194 17.08 -13.56 -13.00
C ASP A 194 18.60 -13.46 -13.20
N LEU A 195 19.28 -12.79 -12.26
CA LEU A 195 20.74 -12.62 -12.30
C LEU A 195 21.47 -13.95 -12.08
N GLU A 196 21.04 -14.77 -11.12
CA GLU A 196 21.63 -16.09 -10.85
C GLU A 196 21.48 -17.03 -12.06
N VAL A 197 20.31 -16.99 -12.72
CA VAL A 197 20.06 -17.75 -13.94
C VAL A 197 21.01 -17.33 -15.05
N VAL A 198 21.15 -16.02 -15.27
CA VAL A 198 22.08 -15.48 -16.27
C VAL A 198 23.51 -15.91 -15.97
N ASP A 199 23.93 -15.90 -14.71
CA ASP A 199 25.28 -16.29 -14.32
C ASP A 199 25.52 -17.80 -14.48
N ARG A 200 24.52 -18.65 -14.16
CA ARG A 200 24.57 -20.09 -14.45
C ARG A 200 24.67 -20.35 -15.96
N ILE A 201 23.92 -19.62 -16.80
CA ILE A 201 24.00 -19.75 -18.26
C ILE A 201 25.39 -19.34 -18.77
N LYS A 202 25.93 -18.20 -18.29
CA LYS A 202 27.28 -17.75 -18.66
C LYS A 202 28.36 -18.77 -18.30
N ALA A 203 28.22 -19.45 -17.16
CA ALA A 203 29.17 -20.47 -16.72
C ALA A 203 29.23 -21.68 -17.67
N LEU A 204 28.13 -22.00 -18.35
CA LEU A 204 28.04 -23.14 -19.29
C LEU A 204 28.65 -22.86 -20.68
N LYS A 205 28.92 -21.60 -21.03
CA LYS A 205 29.49 -21.19 -22.32
C LYS A 205 28.66 -21.72 -23.51
N ASN A 206 29.16 -22.75 -24.22
CA ASN A 206 28.54 -23.32 -25.43
C ASN A 206 27.79 -24.64 -25.17
N ASP A 207 27.63 -25.06 -23.92
CA ASP A 207 26.88 -26.27 -23.59
C ASP A 207 25.36 -26.04 -23.75
N LEU A 208 24.87 -26.30 -24.96
CA LEU A 208 23.46 -26.15 -25.32
C LEU A 208 22.54 -27.10 -24.51
N ILE A 209 23.04 -28.27 -24.09
CA ILE A 209 22.26 -29.23 -23.29
C ILE A 209 22.11 -28.70 -21.87
N GLY A 210 23.20 -28.23 -21.27
CA GLY A 210 23.17 -27.58 -19.96
C GLY A 210 22.29 -26.33 -19.96
N ILE A 211 22.36 -25.51 -21.01
CA ILE A 211 21.49 -24.32 -21.17
C ILE A 211 20.02 -24.75 -21.26
N ALA A 212 19.70 -25.77 -22.06
CA ALA A 212 18.34 -26.30 -22.13
C ALA A 212 17.86 -26.85 -20.77
N GLY A 213 18.75 -27.48 -19.99
CA GLY A 213 18.48 -27.90 -18.62
C GLY A 213 18.13 -26.73 -17.70
N ILE A 214 18.94 -25.66 -17.71
CA ILE A 214 18.63 -24.45 -16.94
C ILE A 214 17.29 -23.87 -17.40
N MET A 215 17.05 -23.74 -18.70
CA MET A 215 15.80 -23.19 -19.24
C MET A 215 14.55 -24.02 -18.84
N SER A 216 14.71 -25.33 -18.67
CA SER A 216 13.66 -26.22 -18.14
C SER A 216 13.51 -26.14 -16.62
N ASP A 217 14.53 -25.70 -15.88
CA ASP A 217 14.48 -25.39 -14.45
C ASP A 217 13.89 -23.99 -14.17
N LEU A 218 14.09 -23.01 -15.08
CA LEU A 218 13.11 -21.93 -15.28
C LEU A 218 11.80 -22.61 -15.71
N GLY A 219 10.63 -22.02 -15.76
CA GLY A 219 9.39 -22.83 -15.89
C GLY A 219 9.07 -23.73 -14.67
N SER A 220 10.03 -24.08 -13.80
CA SER A 220 9.71 -24.54 -12.44
C SER A 220 9.00 -23.44 -11.64
N ASN A 221 8.16 -23.87 -10.69
CA ASN A 221 7.29 -23.03 -9.87
C ASN A 221 8.09 -21.94 -9.12
N GLU A 222 7.56 -20.71 -9.08
CA GLU A 222 8.14 -19.51 -8.44
C GLU A 222 8.71 -19.78 -7.04
N LEU A 223 8.00 -20.59 -6.25
CA LEU A 223 8.44 -21.02 -4.92
C LEU A 223 9.80 -21.74 -4.92
N ASN A 224 10.07 -22.59 -5.91
CA ASN A 224 11.34 -23.33 -5.97
C ASN A 224 12.51 -22.39 -6.28
N ARG A 225 12.28 -21.38 -7.12
CA ARG A 225 13.29 -20.35 -7.44
C ARG A 225 13.63 -19.54 -6.20
N LEU A 226 12.62 -19.16 -5.43
CA LEU A 226 12.82 -18.47 -4.17
C LEU A 226 13.68 -19.32 -3.20
N LYS A 227 13.34 -20.60 -3.04
CA LYS A 227 14.13 -21.52 -2.19
C LYS A 227 15.60 -21.60 -2.60
N LEU A 228 15.88 -21.65 -3.90
CA LEU A 228 17.26 -21.70 -4.42
C LEU A 228 18.05 -20.44 -4.04
N VAL A 229 17.48 -19.25 -4.30
CA VAL A 229 18.13 -17.97 -3.97
C VAL A 229 18.41 -17.88 -2.48
N LEU A 230 17.44 -18.26 -1.63
CA LEU A 230 17.60 -18.16 -0.18
C LEU A 230 18.63 -19.17 0.34
N LYS A 231 18.63 -20.41 -0.15
CA LYS A 231 19.57 -21.45 0.29
C LYS A 231 21.03 -21.08 0.04
N GLY A 232 21.32 -20.34 -1.03
CA GLY A 232 22.68 -19.87 -1.33
C GLY A 232 23.12 -18.65 -0.53
N ARG A 233 22.18 -17.89 0.06
CA ARG A 233 22.45 -16.53 0.55
C ARG A 233 22.20 -16.32 2.04
N ILE A 234 21.27 -17.06 2.62
CA ILE A 234 20.93 -16.97 4.04
C ILE A 234 21.98 -17.71 4.87
N THR A 235 22.45 -17.06 5.94
CA THR A 235 23.44 -17.62 6.86
C THR A 235 23.00 -17.58 8.32
N ASP A 236 22.15 -16.60 8.68
CA ASP A 236 21.62 -16.46 10.04
C ASP A 236 20.16 -16.91 10.09
N TYR A 237 19.98 -18.22 10.21
CA TYR A 237 18.67 -18.85 10.33
C TYR A 237 17.96 -18.50 11.64
N SER A 238 18.71 -18.16 12.70
CA SER A 238 18.14 -17.82 14.00
C SER A 238 17.44 -16.47 13.94
N ALA A 239 18.07 -15.45 13.34
CA ALA A 239 17.45 -14.13 13.16
C ALA A 239 16.13 -14.22 12.38
N ILE A 240 16.13 -15.01 11.30
CA ILE A 240 14.92 -15.27 10.50
C ILE A 240 13.86 -16.00 11.32
N ALA A 241 14.23 -17.05 12.06
CA ALA A 241 13.28 -17.79 12.89
C ALA A 241 12.64 -16.93 13.98
N THR A 242 13.42 -16.02 14.59
CA THR A 242 12.91 -15.05 15.58
C THR A 242 11.86 -14.12 14.97
N ILE A 243 12.08 -13.62 13.75
CA ILE A 243 11.09 -12.79 13.06
C ILE A 243 9.88 -13.64 12.64
N ALA A 244 10.14 -14.84 12.11
CA ALA A 244 9.10 -15.77 11.70
C ALA A 244 8.14 -16.09 12.86
N TYR A 245 8.67 -16.24 14.08
CA TYR A 245 7.88 -16.49 15.28
C TYR A 245 6.80 -15.44 15.57
N LYS A 246 6.99 -14.18 15.14
CA LYS A 246 5.97 -13.13 15.29
C LYS A 246 4.66 -13.44 14.56
N SER A 247 4.66 -14.36 13.59
CA SER A 247 3.43 -14.82 12.93
C SER A 247 2.41 -15.41 13.91
N THR A 248 2.87 -15.90 15.07
CA THR A 248 2.03 -16.48 16.13
C THR A 248 1.12 -15.45 16.79
N GLU A 249 1.55 -14.19 16.88
CA GLU A 249 0.71 -13.06 17.35
C GLU A 249 -0.48 -12.80 16.40
N TYR A 250 -0.34 -13.22 15.15
CA TYR A 250 -1.34 -13.09 14.09
C TYR A 250 -1.91 -14.45 13.68
N TYR A 251 -2.10 -15.37 14.65
CA TYR A 251 -2.50 -16.76 14.40
C TYR A 251 -3.62 -16.91 13.37
N ALA A 252 -4.74 -16.19 13.53
CA ALA A 252 -5.90 -16.33 12.64
C ALA A 252 -5.57 -15.97 11.17
N ILE A 253 -4.75 -14.94 10.95
CA ILE A 253 -4.29 -14.56 9.61
C ILE A 253 -3.32 -15.60 9.09
N SER A 254 -2.34 -16.00 9.91
CA SER A 254 -1.31 -16.99 9.57
C SER A 254 -1.91 -18.35 9.21
N GLU A 255 -2.87 -18.85 9.99
CA GLU A 255 -3.61 -20.08 9.74
C GLU A 255 -4.37 -20.00 8.42
N THR A 256 -5.13 -18.92 8.22
CA THR A 256 -5.91 -18.75 7.00
C THR A 256 -5.01 -18.67 5.76
N LEU A 257 -3.98 -17.82 5.82
CA LEU A 257 -3.08 -17.53 4.70
C LEU A 257 -2.15 -18.71 4.36
N PHE A 258 -1.53 -19.32 5.37
CA PHE A 258 -0.48 -20.33 5.16
C PHE A 258 -1.04 -21.74 5.11
N HIS A 259 -2.14 -22.03 5.82
CA HIS A 259 -2.70 -23.37 5.97
C HIS A 259 -4.05 -23.58 5.25
N VAL A 260 -5.09 -22.80 5.58
CA VAL A 260 -6.45 -23.00 5.00
C VAL A 260 -6.43 -22.79 3.49
N PHE A 261 -5.83 -21.68 3.05
CA PHE A 261 -5.63 -21.42 1.63
C PHE A 261 -4.32 -22.00 1.11
N SER A 262 -3.75 -23.04 1.74
CA SER A 262 -2.42 -23.56 1.39
C SER A 262 -2.26 -23.92 -0.09
N LYS A 263 -1.02 -23.84 -0.58
CA LYS A 263 -0.65 -24.21 -1.96
C LYS A 263 0.38 -25.33 -1.93
N THR A 264 0.59 -25.97 -3.08
CA THR A 264 1.66 -26.94 -3.28
C THR A 264 3.01 -26.37 -2.82
N GLY A 265 3.72 -27.14 -1.99
CA GLY A 265 5.03 -26.74 -1.45
C GLY A 265 5.02 -26.28 0.00
N ASP A 266 3.88 -26.35 0.70
CA ASP A 266 3.78 -26.15 2.15
C ASP A 266 4.68 -27.14 2.92
N PRO A 267 5.69 -26.66 3.69
CA PRO A 267 6.56 -27.52 4.48
C PRO A 267 5.89 -28.17 5.70
N MET A 268 4.67 -27.75 6.05
CA MET A 268 3.85 -28.32 7.13
C MET A 268 2.71 -29.20 6.63
N LYS A 269 2.73 -29.58 5.34
CA LYS A 269 1.91 -30.62 4.69
C LYS A 269 0.49 -30.80 5.29
N SER A 270 -0.46 -29.91 5.02
CA SER A 270 -1.92 -30.12 5.23
C SER A 270 -2.36 -30.90 6.49
N ASN A 271 -1.57 -30.88 7.56
CA ASN A 271 -1.85 -31.52 8.83
C ASN A 271 -2.12 -30.41 9.83
N GLU A 272 -3.39 -30.08 9.98
CA GLU A 272 -3.89 -29.00 10.82
C GLU A 272 -3.33 -29.10 12.25
N ALA A 273 -3.30 -30.30 12.82
CA ALA A 273 -2.77 -30.53 14.17
C ALA A 273 -1.26 -30.24 14.27
N GLU A 274 -0.49 -30.47 13.22
CA GLU A 274 0.94 -30.16 13.19
C GLU A 274 1.17 -28.66 13.05
N PHE A 275 0.41 -27.97 12.20
CA PHE A 275 0.47 -26.51 12.07
C PHE A 275 0.08 -25.83 13.39
N GLU A 276 -1.03 -26.25 14.00
CA GLU A 276 -1.48 -25.73 15.29
C GLU A 276 -0.42 -25.95 16.38
N SER A 277 0.16 -27.15 16.44
CA SER A 277 1.23 -27.47 17.39
C SER A 277 2.50 -26.64 17.14
N PHE A 278 2.84 -26.39 15.87
CA PHE A 278 3.97 -25.54 15.48
C PHE A 278 3.76 -24.09 15.94
N MET A 279 2.58 -23.54 15.70
CA MET A 279 2.24 -22.17 16.09
C MET A 279 2.14 -21.97 17.61
N LYS A 280 2.02 -23.04 18.38
CA LYS A 280 2.03 -23.04 19.86
C LYS A 280 3.43 -23.23 20.48
N LEU A 281 4.47 -23.39 19.66
CA LEU A 281 5.84 -23.47 20.19
C LEU A 281 6.21 -22.16 20.92
N PRO A 282 7.09 -22.23 21.94
CA PRO A 282 7.55 -21.04 22.65
C PRO A 282 8.49 -20.17 21.80
N SER A 283 9.14 -20.76 20.80
CA SER A 283 9.87 -20.05 19.76
C SER A 283 10.04 -20.95 18.53
N PHE A 284 10.52 -20.40 17.42
CA PHE A 284 10.95 -21.20 16.25
C PHE A 284 12.44 -21.54 16.28
N SER A 285 13.05 -21.56 17.46
CA SER A 285 14.43 -22.03 17.62
C SER A 285 14.59 -23.50 17.21
N GLU A 286 15.81 -23.89 16.87
CA GLU A 286 16.11 -25.28 16.54
C GLU A 286 15.69 -26.24 17.65
N THR A 287 15.92 -25.88 18.91
CA THR A 287 15.57 -26.69 20.09
C THR A 287 14.07 -26.92 20.18
N ASP A 288 13.26 -25.87 20.01
CA ASP A 288 11.81 -25.97 20.15
C ASP A 288 11.19 -26.72 18.98
N ILE A 289 11.64 -26.47 17.75
CA ILE A 289 11.13 -27.22 16.58
C ILE A 289 11.49 -28.71 16.69
N ARG A 290 12.64 -29.07 17.25
CA ARG A 290 13.01 -30.49 17.49
C ARG A 290 12.04 -31.19 18.46
N THR A 291 11.36 -30.47 19.35
CA THR A 291 10.35 -31.07 20.24
C THR A 291 9.14 -31.59 19.45
N LEU A 292 8.74 -30.87 18.40
CA LEU A 292 7.66 -31.24 17.49
C LEU A 292 8.14 -32.27 16.45
N ARG A 293 9.31 -32.02 15.86
CA ARG A 293 9.89 -32.83 14.78
C ARG A 293 11.19 -33.49 15.25
N LYS A 294 11.04 -34.58 16.02
CA LYS A 294 12.12 -35.32 16.71
C LYS A 294 13.31 -35.76 15.84
N LYS A 295 13.17 -35.81 14.51
CA LYS A 295 14.22 -36.21 13.56
C LYS A 295 14.98 -35.04 12.93
N ILE A 296 14.69 -33.80 13.32
CA ILE A 296 15.43 -32.64 12.82
C ILE A 296 16.86 -32.65 13.39
N THR A 297 17.84 -32.66 12.50
CA THR A 297 19.26 -32.26 12.67
C THR A 297 19.45 -30.77 12.32
N THR A 298 20.62 -30.20 12.59
CA THR A 298 20.93 -28.78 12.26
C THR A 298 20.76 -28.48 10.77
N THR A 299 21.37 -29.27 9.87
CA THR A 299 21.21 -29.07 8.42
C THR A 299 19.75 -29.22 7.95
N THR A 300 18.95 -30.08 8.60
CA THR A 300 17.52 -30.19 8.29
C THR A 300 16.68 -29.08 8.90
N TYR A 301 17.14 -28.43 9.98
CA TYR A 301 16.52 -27.23 10.54
C TYR A 301 16.71 -26.05 9.59
N GLU A 302 17.93 -25.83 9.10
CA GLU A 302 18.25 -24.78 8.12
C GLU A 302 17.39 -24.93 6.86
N HIS A 303 17.34 -26.14 6.28
CA HIS A 303 16.46 -26.41 5.14
C HIS A 303 14.98 -26.18 5.46
N PHE A 304 14.53 -26.58 6.65
CA PHE A 304 13.15 -26.35 7.08
C PHE A 304 12.82 -24.86 7.17
N ILE A 305 13.69 -24.04 7.77
CA ILE A 305 13.50 -22.60 7.87
C ILE A 305 13.45 -21.98 6.47
N ILE A 306 14.37 -22.34 5.57
CA ILE A 306 14.35 -21.85 4.18
C ILE A 306 13.06 -22.23 3.47
N ASP A 307 12.61 -23.48 3.59
CA ASP A 307 11.37 -23.92 2.99
C ASP A 307 10.16 -23.16 3.55
N LEU A 308 10.13 -22.95 4.87
CA LEU A 308 9.09 -22.21 5.58
C LEU A 308 9.00 -20.78 5.12
N ILE A 309 10.11 -20.04 5.19
CA ILE A 309 10.08 -18.61 4.87
C ILE A 309 9.90 -18.35 3.37
N SER A 310 10.44 -19.23 2.50
CA SER A 310 10.17 -19.16 1.07
C SER A 310 8.68 -19.33 0.81
N TYR A 311 8.06 -20.33 1.43
CA TYR A 311 6.63 -20.55 1.30
C TYR A 311 5.82 -19.36 1.81
N TRP A 312 6.12 -18.85 3.00
CA TRP A 312 5.41 -17.71 3.58
C TRP A 312 5.53 -16.43 2.76
N ILE A 313 6.74 -16.07 2.33
CA ILE A 313 6.97 -14.90 1.47
C ILE A 313 6.19 -15.06 0.15
N TYR A 314 6.25 -16.24 -0.49
CA TYR A 314 5.49 -16.53 -1.70
C TYR A 314 3.97 -16.41 -1.49
N ARG A 315 3.46 -16.89 -0.35
CA ARG A 315 2.05 -16.80 0.00
C ARG A 315 1.60 -15.36 0.21
N ILE A 316 2.34 -14.59 0.99
CA ILE A 316 2.06 -13.17 1.24
C ILE A 316 2.06 -12.45 -0.11
N ARG A 317 3.12 -12.60 -0.92
CA ARG A 317 3.21 -11.98 -2.24
C ARG A 317 2.04 -12.33 -3.16
N SER A 318 1.62 -13.59 -3.17
CA SER A 318 0.44 -14.03 -3.93
C SER A 318 -0.82 -13.31 -3.46
N SER A 319 -1.04 -13.25 -2.14
CA SER A 319 -2.22 -12.64 -1.53
C SER A 319 -2.30 -11.12 -1.63
N ILE A 320 -1.18 -10.46 -1.93
CA ILE A 320 -1.13 -9.02 -2.21
C ILE A 320 -1.26 -8.75 -3.72
N ALA A 321 -0.50 -9.45 -4.55
CA ALA A 321 -0.39 -9.13 -5.98
C ALA A 321 -1.52 -9.72 -6.84
N HIS A 322 -2.26 -10.70 -6.34
CA HIS A 322 -3.32 -11.37 -7.09
C HIS A 322 -4.67 -11.23 -6.41
N GLN A 323 -5.62 -10.65 -7.14
CA GLN A 323 -7.03 -10.62 -6.74
C GLN A 323 -7.78 -11.69 -7.54
N ARG A 324 -7.58 -12.96 -7.16
CA ARG A 324 -8.24 -14.12 -7.79
C ARG A 324 -9.28 -14.71 -6.87
N ILE A 325 -10.41 -15.11 -7.44
CA ILE A 325 -11.45 -15.85 -6.71
C ILE A 325 -10.86 -17.17 -6.22
N GLY A 326 -11.08 -17.49 -4.94
CA GLY A 326 -10.57 -18.71 -4.30
C GLY A 326 -9.15 -18.57 -3.71
N GLU A 327 -8.53 -17.39 -3.80
CA GLU A 327 -7.31 -17.08 -3.08
C GLU A 327 -7.61 -16.20 -1.85
N TYR A 328 -6.79 -16.32 -0.81
CA TYR A 328 -6.84 -15.37 0.30
C TYR A 328 -6.30 -14.01 -0.18
N ILE A 329 -7.11 -12.95 -0.04
CA ILE A 329 -6.75 -11.59 -0.42
C ILE A 329 -6.55 -10.79 0.85
N LEU A 330 -5.35 -10.23 1.01
CA LEU A 330 -5.07 -9.34 2.12
C LEU A 330 -5.72 -7.96 1.88
N THR A 331 -6.30 -7.39 2.91
CA THR A 331 -6.98 -6.09 2.90
C THR A 331 -6.33 -5.12 3.89
N GLU A 332 -6.82 -3.88 3.93
CA GLU A 332 -6.36 -2.86 4.87
C GLU A 332 -6.52 -3.29 6.34
N ASN A 333 -7.44 -4.20 6.66
CA ASN A 333 -7.61 -4.70 8.02
C ASN A 333 -6.42 -5.54 8.51
N GLU A 334 -5.63 -6.10 7.59
CA GLU A 334 -4.46 -6.91 7.86
C GLU A 334 -3.14 -6.10 7.74
N GLU A 335 -3.20 -4.76 7.71
CA GLU A 335 -2.01 -3.88 7.63
C GLU A 335 -0.99 -4.20 8.73
N ASP A 336 -1.46 -4.48 9.95
CA ASP A 336 -0.62 -4.78 11.11
C ASP A 336 0.20 -6.06 10.95
N PHE A 337 -0.38 -7.09 10.33
CA PHE A 337 0.32 -8.32 10.01
C PHE A 337 1.46 -8.05 9.01
N ILE A 338 1.23 -7.18 8.03
CA ILE A 338 2.27 -6.83 7.06
C ILE A 338 3.37 -5.98 7.71
N LEU A 339 3.01 -4.94 8.45
CA LEU A 339 3.95 -4.01 9.06
C LEU A 339 4.84 -4.66 10.13
N ASN A 340 4.26 -5.49 10.99
CA ASN A 340 4.97 -6.01 12.17
C ASN A 340 5.61 -7.38 11.96
N PHE A 341 5.21 -8.11 10.91
CA PHE A 341 5.73 -9.43 10.60
C PHE A 341 6.24 -9.56 9.15
N ALA A 342 5.42 -9.34 8.14
CA ALA A 342 5.81 -9.65 6.75
C ALA A 342 6.94 -8.75 6.22
N GLU A 343 6.85 -7.43 6.45
CA GLU A 343 7.89 -6.48 6.06
C GLU A 343 9.21 -6.73 6.80
N PRO A 344 9.24 -6.89 8.14
CA PRO A 344 10.45 -7.27 8.86
C PRO A 344 11.06 -8.58 8.36
N LEU A 345 10.23 -9.57 8.01
CA LEU A 345 10.71 -10.86 7.51
C LEU A 345 11.45 -10.70 6.17
N ILE A 346 10.86 -9.97 5.22
CA ILE A 346 11.50 -9.78 3.91
C ILE A 346 12.70 -8.81 3.98
N ASP A 347 12.69 -7.85 4.92
CA ASP A 347 13.84 -6.97 5.16
C ASP A 347 15.05 -7.77 5.66
N GLU A 348 14.87 -8.65 6.63
CA GLU A 348 15.94 -9.50 7.14
C GLU A 348 16.51 -10.42 6.04
N VAL A 349 15.62 -10.99 5.22
CA VAL A 349 16.02 -11.78 4.05
C VAL A 349 16.88 -10.95 3.09
N LEU A 350 16.46 -9.72 2.76
CA LEU A 350 17.22 -8.84 1.87
C LEU A 350 18.56 -8.41 2.48
N ILE A 351 18.59 -8.13 3.79
CA ILE A 351 19.82 -7.79 4.52
C ILE A 351 20.82 -8.92 4.35
N GLN A 352 20.44 -10.17 4.64
CA GLN A 352 21.34 -11.31 4.52
C GLN A 352 21.76 -11.56 3.06
N ILE A 353 20.84 -11.39 2.11
CA ILE A 353 21.11 -11.54 0.67
C ILE A 353 22.16 -10.56 0.13
N TYR A 354 22.14 -9.30 0.60
CA TYR A 354 23.05 -8.25 0.15
C TYR A 354 24.28 -8.08 1.02
N LYS A 355 24.31 -8.74 2.19
CA LYS A 355 25.50 -8.83 3.00
C LYS A 355 26.54 -9.60 2.22
N LYS A 356 27.72 -8.99 2.05
CA LYS A 356 28.84 -9.61 1.35
C LYS A 356 29.17 -10.94 2.05
N GLN A 357 29.05 -12.04 1.31
CA GLN A 357 29.53 -13.36 1.72
C GLN A 357 31.04 -13.48 1.49
#